data_AF-X0Z3N2-F1
#
_entry.id   AF-X0Z3N2-F1
#
_cell.length_a   1.000
_cell.length_b   1.000
_cell.length_c   1.000
_cell.angle_alpha   90.00
_cell.angle_beta   90.00
_cell.angle_gamma   90.00
#
_symmetry.space_group_name_H-M   'P 1'
#
loop_
_entity.id
_entity.type
_entity.pdbx_description
1 polymer ?
#
loop_
_entity_poly.entity_id
_entity_poly.type
_entity_poly.pdbx_seq_one_letter_code
_entity_poly.pdbx_strand_id
1 'polypeptide(L)' 'YRRFVKRMKNEVSQEIIACYIGGGDIQDKEVLNLHEAGIPVFPTPERAMKAISALIQYKNFFQKYISRLKE' A
#
# COMPACT_ATOMS: atom_id res chain seq x y z
N TYR A 1 -12.31 -8.21 11.50
CA TYR A 1 -11.46 -7.93 10.32
C TYR A 1 -10.14 -7.22 10.67
N ARG A 2 -10.14 -6.05 11.31
CA ARG A 2 -8.91 -5.29 11.66
C ARG A 2 -7.76 -6.11 12.27
N ARG A 3 -8.06 -7.04 13.20
CA ARG A 3 -7.04 -7.93 13.81
C ARG A 3 -6.34 -8.83 12.78
N PHE A 4 -7.08 -9.33 11.80
CA PHE A 4 -6.55 -10.20 10.74
C PHE A 4 -5.64 -9.40 9.79
N VAL A 5 -6.07 -8.21 9.40
CA VAL A 5 -5.28 -7.30 8.56
C VAL A 5 -3.96 -6.92 9.22
N LYS A 6 -3.99 -6.54 10.50
CA LYS A 6 -2.78 -6.25 11.28
C LYS A 6 -1.88 -7.48 11.39
N ARG A 7 -2.46 -8.66 11.63
CA ARG A 7 -1.70 -9.91 11.70
C ARG A 7 -0.99 -10.20 10.38
N MET A 8 -1.71 -10.16 9.26
CA MET A 8 -1.13 -10.36 7.93
C MET A 8 0.01 -9.39 7.65
N LYS A 9 -0.18 -8.09 7.96
CA LYS A 9 0.87 -7.07 7.79
C LYS A 9 2.14 -7.40 8.58
N ASN A 10 2.01 -8.07 9.72
CA ASN A 10 3.16 -8.48 10.54
C ASN A 10 3.76 -9.82 10.09
N GLU A 11 3.02 -10.64 9.33
CA GLU A 11 3.46 -11.96 8.85
C GLU A 11 4.19 -11.88 7.50
N VAL A 12 3.98 -10.81 6.72
CA VAL A 12 4.63 -10.62 5.41
C VAL A 12 5.65 -9.50 5.45
N SER A 13 6.76 -9.67 4.75
CA SER A 13 7.80 -8.63 4.59
C SER A 13 7.53 -7.70 3.42
N GLN A 14 6.56 -8.05 2.56
CA GLN A 14 6.18 -7.31 1.38
C GLN A 14 5.23 -6.16 1.73
N GLU A 15 5.35 -5.06 1.01
CA GLU A 15 4.36 -3.97 1.08
C GLU A 15 3.00 -4.46 0.57
N ILE A 16 1.94 -4.13 1.31
CA ILE A 16 0.56 -4.47 0.96
C ILE A 16 -0.15 -3.21 0.46
N ILE A 17 -0.68 -3.26 -0.76
CA ILE A 17 -1.59 -2.25 -1.31
C ILE A 17 -2.92 -2.93 -1.63
N ALA A 18 -4.03 -2.34 -1.21
CA ALA A 18 -5.36 -2.85 -1.45
C ALA A 18 -6.09 -2.05 -2.54
N CYS A 19 -6.90 -2.75 -3.33
CA CYS A 19 -7.95 -2.15 -4.14
C CYS A 19 -9.29 -2.62 -3.57
N TYR A 20 -10.14 -1.68 -3.16
CA TYR A 20 -11.47 -2.00 -2.64
C TYR A 20 -12.51 -1.29 -3.50
N ILE A 21 -13.29 -2.08 -4.24
CA ILE A 21 -14.36 -1.59 -5.11
C ILE A 21 -15.68 -1.97 -4.44
N GLY A 22 -16.35 -0.98 -3.86
CA GLY A 22 -17.62 -1.14 -3.16
C GLY A 22 -18.71 -0.24 -3.73
N GLY A 23 -19.91 -0.30 -3.15
CA GLY A 23 -21.02 0.58 -3.51
C GLY A 23 -21.44 1.47 -2.34
N GLY A 24 -21.76 2.73 -2.62
CA GLY A 24 -22.22 3.71 -1.63
C GLY A 24 -21.26 3.89 -0.45
N ASP A 25 -21.81 4.17 0.73
CA ASP A 25 -21.06 4.49 1.95
C ASP A 25 -20.15 3.35 2.46
N ILE A 26 -20.36 2.12 1.98
CA ILE A 26 -19.55 0.97 2.39
C ILE A 26 -18.12 1.13 1.87
N GLN A 27 -17.94 1.65 0.65
CA GLN A 27 -16.60 1.88 0.10
C GLN A 27 -15.81 2.85 0.96
N ASP A 28 -16.42 3.97 1.35
CA ASP A 28 -15.74 5.00 2.12
C ASP A 28 -15.36 4.50 3.53
N LYS A 29 -16.26 3.75 4.17
CA LYS A 29 -16.00 3.14 5.49
C LYS A 29 -14.86 2.12 5.43
N GLU A 30 -14.85 1.23 4.43
CA GLU A 30 -13.81 0.21 4.31
C GLU A 30 -12.46 0.82 3.88
N VAL A 31 -12.47 1.83 3.02
CA VAL A 31 -11.27 2.59 2.64
C VAL A 31 -10.64 3.24 3.89
N LEU A 32 -11.45 3.89 4.72
CA LEU A 32 -10.97 4.51 5.96
C LEU A 32 -10.42 3.45 6.93
N ASN A 33 -11.14 2.34 7.11
CA ASN A 33 -10.75 1.24 8.01
C ASN A 33 -9.40 0.61 7.64
N LEU A 34 -9.13 0.44 6.35
CA LEU A 34 -7.87 -0.12 5.85
C LEU A 34 -6.73 0.89 5.94
N HIS A 35 -6.98 2.16 5.63
CA HIS A 35 -5.99 3.22 5.84
C HIS A 35 -5.58 3.36 7.31
N GLU A 36 -6.53 3.34 8.25
CA GLU A 36 -6.23 3.35 9.70
C GLU A 36 -5.46 2.11 10.16
N ALA A 37 -5.60 0.97 9.46
CA ALA A 37 -4.79 -0.22 9.69
C ALA A 37 -3.37 -0.13 9.09
N GLY A 38 -3.04 0.99 8.43
CA GLY A 38 -1.77 1.23 7.78
C GLY A 38 -1.60 0.47 6.47
N ILE A 39 -2.71 0.16 5.78
CA ILE A 39 -2.70 -0.39 4.43
C ILE A 39 -3.22 0.69 3.47
N PRO A 40 -2.39 1.16 2.52
CA PRO A 40 -2.86 2.03 1.44
C PRO A 40 -3.94 1.32 0.63
N VAL A 41 -5.10 1.95 0.48
CA VAL A 41 -6.24 1.38 -0.24
C VAL A 41 -6.80 2.38 -1.24
N PHE A 42 -7.16 1.87 -2.42
CA PHE A 42 -7.62 2.69 -3.53
C PHE A 42 -8.95 2.16 -4.09
N PRO A 43 -9.82 3.04 -4.59
CA PRO A 43 -11.14 2.64 -5.11
C PRO A 43 -11.10 2.10 -6.53
N THR A 44 -9.93 2.11 -7.19
CA THR A 44 -9.76 1.55 -8.53
C THR A 44 -8.42 0.82 -8.68
N PRO A 45 -8.35 -0.21 -9.53
CA PRO A 45 -7.12 -0.94 -9.79
C PRO A 45 -5.99 -0.05 -10.31
N GLU A 46 -6.29 0.90 -11.20
CA GLU A 46 -5.30 1.80 -11.80
C GLU A 46 -4.62 2.67 -10.74
N ARG A 47 -5.39 3.14 -9.75
CA ARG A 47 -4.85 3.91 -8.62
C ARG A 47 -3.94 3.05 -7.73
N ALA A 48 -4.34 1.81 -7.46
CA ALA A 48 -3.48 0.87 -6.74
C ALA A 48 -2.18 0.58 -7.50
N MET A 49 -2.25 0.36 -8.82
CA MET A 49 -1.08 0.15 -9.67
C MET A 49 -0.17 1.38 -9.73
N LYS A 50 -0.74 2.58 -9.72
CA LYS A 50 0.05 3.82 -9.65
C LYS A 50 0.82 3.93 -8.34
N ALA A 51 0.22 3.54 -7.22
CA ALA A 51 0.90 3.49 -5.93
C ALA A 51 2.03 2.45 -5.92
N ILE A 52 1.79 1.26 -6.48
CA ILE A 52 2.83 0.23 -6.65
C ILE A 52 4.00 0.76 -7.48
N SER A 53 3.71 1.41 -8.62
CA SER A 53 4.74 2.00 -9.48
C SER A 53 5.57 3.05 -8.75
N ALA A 54 4.95 3.90 -7.94
CA ALA A 54 5.65 4.89 -7.13
C ALA A 54 6.61 4.25 -6.11
N LEU A 55 6.19 3.17 -5.44
CA LEU A 55 7.06 2.42 -4.51
C LEU A 55 8.28 1.82 -5.21
N ILE A 56 8.09 1.25 -6.40
CA ILE A 56 9.19 0.67 -7.20
C ILE A 56 10.17 1.77 -7.64
N GLN A 57 9.65 2.91 -8.13
CA GLN A 57 10.48 4.03 -8.53
C GLN A 57 11.29 4.58 -7.35
N TYR A 58 10.66 4.73 -6.17
CA TYR A 58 11.34 5.17 -4.96
C TYR A 58 12.44 4.20 -4.53
N LYS A 59 12.17 2.89 -4.54
CA LYS A 59 13.17 1.86 -4.25
C LYS A 59 14.38 1.98 -5.17
N ASN A 60 14.16 2.10 -6.48
CA ASN A 60 15.23 2.22 -7.46
C ASN A 60 16.05 3.50 -7.27
N PHE A 61 15.38 4.63 -7.01
CA PHE A 61 16.03 5.89 -6.70
C PHE A 61 16.90 5.79 -5.45
N PHE A 62 16.35 5.23 -4.37
CA PHE A 62 17.05 5.07 -3.10
C PHE A 62 18.28 4.16 -3.20
N GLN A 63 18.16 3.05 -3.93
CA GLN A 63 19.28 2.15 -4.19
C GLN A 63 20.40 2.87 -4.96
N LYS A 64 20.06 3.62 -6.01
CA LYS A 64 21.03 4.40 -6.78
C LYS A 64 21.70 5.48 -5.93
N TYR A 65 20.95 6.14 -5.05
CA TYR A 65 21.46 7.15 -4.14
C TYR A 65 22.47 6.56 -3.15
N ILE A 66 22.14 5.42 -2.51
CA ILE A 66 23.06 4.76 -1.57
C ILE A 66 24.34 4.30 -2.26
N SER A 67 24.28 3.75 -3.47
CA SER A 67 25.48 3.31 -4.20
C SER A 67 26.47 4.46 -4.41
N ARG A 68 25.97 5.66 -4.73
CA ARG A 68 26.79 6.87 -4.94
C ARG A 68 27.43 7.42 -3.67
N LEU A 69 26.87 7.16 -2.49
CA LEU A 69 27.45 7.59 -1.22
C LEU A 69 28.58 6.67 -0.73
N LYS A 70 28.68 5.46 -1.31
CA LYS A 70 29.70 4.47 -0.97
C LYS A 70 30.94 4.54 -1.85
N GLU A 71 30.88 5.34 -2.92
CA GLU A 71 32.00 5.72 -3.79
C GLU A 71 32.72 6.94 -3.20
#